data_AF-A0A2N3H0W0-F1
#
_entry.id   AF-A0A2N3H0W0-F1
#
_cell.length_a   1.000
_cell.length_b   1.000
_cell.length_c   1.000
_cell.angle_alpha   90.00
_cell.angle_beta   90.00
_cell.angle_gamma   90.00
#
_symmetry.space_group_name_H-M   'P 1'
#
loop_
_entity.id
_entity.type
_entity.pdbx_description
1 polymer ?
#
loop_
_entity_poly.entity_id
_entity_poly.type
_entity_poly.pdbx_seq_one_letter_code
_entity_poly.pdbx_strand_id
1 'polypeptide(L)'
;MMSSGIPWRRLGVFNKTMHVAVDALERAIAFLLVVIAALGAVDLIVEMYNAVSERGYLTPDTILRVLDSVLVVFIVIELFNIALAYMKRKNVIATVMEAGLVAVVRKLVIFETNADASYVLMKAAALGILILAIGLTWYLLRRSGVCEPESAETASH
;
A
#
# COMPACT_ATOMS: atom_id res chain seq x y z
N MET A 1 12.56 -55.05 -5.15
CA MET A 1 12.35 -53.81 -4.37
C MET A 1 13.63 -53.00 -4.41
N MET A 2 13.68 -51.94 -5.22
CA MET A 2 14.80 -50.99 -5.28
C MET A 2 14.27 -49.65 -4.78
N SER A 3 14.75 -49.21 -3.62
CA SER A 3 14.50 -47.88 -3.05
C SER A 3 15.67 -46.97 -3.46
N SER A 4 15.40 -46.02 -4.36
CA SER A 4 16.35 -44.98 -4.77
C SER A 4 16.33 -43.83 -3.76
N GLY A 5 17.33 -43.79 -2.88
CA GLY A 5 17.55 -42.68 -1.97
C GLY A 5 18.03 -41.43 -2.72
N ILE A 6 17.25 -40.35 -2.66
CA ILE A 6 17.62 -39.05 -3.22
C ILE A 6 18.76 -38.45 -2.37
N PRO A 7 19.84 -37.91 -2.96
CA PRO A 7 20.97 -37.38 -2.21
C PRO A 7 20.60 -36.07 -1.49
N TRP A 8 20.33 -36.17 -0.19
CA TRP A 8 19.92 -35.09 0.73
C TRP A 8 20.79 -33.82 0.71
N ARG A 9 22.04 -33.90 0.22
CA ARG A 9 23.01 -32.79 0.22
C ARG A 9 22.71 -31.69 -0.80
N ARG A 10 21.98 -31.98 -1.91
CA ARG A 10 21.57 -30.96 -2.90
C ARG A 10 20.42 -30.07 -2.38
N LEU A 11 19.54 -30.60 -1.53
CA LEU A 11 18.41 -29.85 -0.96
C LEU A 11 18.86 -28.72 0.00
N GLY A 12 19.93 -28.95 0.78
CA GLY A 12 20.45 -27.93 1.71
C GLY A 12 21.10 -26.72 1.02
N VAL A 13 21.82 -26.93 -0.08
CA VAL A 13 22.43 -25.83 -0.87
C VAL A 13 21.34 -25.04 -1.60
N PHE A 14 20.34 -25.74 -2.16
CA PHE A 14 19.20 -25.13 -2.84
C PHE A 14 18.38 -24.23 -1.92
N ASN A 15 18.05 -24.69 -0.70
CA ASN A 15 17.34 -23.86 0.28
C ASN A 15 18.14 -22.61 0.64
N LYS A 16 19.45 -22.74 0.90
CA LYS A 16 20.29 -21.60 1.28
C LYS A 16 20.37 -20.54 0.17
N THR A 17 20.47 -20.96 -1.09
CA THR A 17 20.49 -20.02 -2.23
C THR A 17 19.15 -19.32 -2.43
N MET A 18 18.03 -20.02 -2.20
CA MET A 18 16.69 -19.45 -2.34
C MET A 18 16.41 -18.39 -1.28
N HIS A 19 16.80 -18.62 -0.02
CA HIS A 19 16.64 -17.63 1.04
C HIS A 19 17.43 -16.35 0.75
N VAL A 20 18.69 -16.47 0.32
CA VAL A 20 19.52 -15.31 -0.03
C VAL A 20 18.94 -14.53 -1.22
N ALA A 21 18.38 -15.23 -2.21
CA ALA A 21 17.75 -14.60 -3.37
C ALA A 21 16.49 -13.81 -2.99
N VAL A 22 15.63 -14.37 -2.14
CA VAL A 22 14.42 -13.69 -1.64
C VAL A 22 14.80 -12.47 -0.81
N ASP A 23 15.75 -12.61 0.13
CA ASP A 23 16.20 -11.49 0.97
C ASP A 23 16.82 -10.34 0.15
N ALA A 24 17.54 -10.67 -0.93
CA ALA A 24 18.10 -9.67 -1.84
C ALA A 24 17.01 -8.94 -2.63
N LEU A 25 16.00 -9.68 -3.11
CA LEU A 25 14.87 -9.11 -3.83
C LEU A 25 14.02 -8.21 -2.94
N GLU A 26 13.73 -8.62 -1.70
CA GLU A 26 13.00 -7.82 -0.72
C GLU A 26 13.70 -6.47 -0.46
N ARG A 27 15.03 -6.50 -0.26
CA ARG A 27 15.83 -5.27 -0.09
C ARG A 27 15.82 -4.39 -1.35
N ALA A 28 15.90 -5.00 -2.53
CA ALA A 28 15.85 -4.27 -3.79
C ALA A 28 14.51 -3.56 -4.00
N ILE A 29 13.39 -4.24 -3.68
CA ILE A 29 12.04 -3.66 -3.75
C ILE A 29 11.90 -2.53 -2.73
N ALA A 30 12.31 -2.75 -1.48
CA ALA A 30 12.26 -1.72 -0.44
C ALA A 30 13.06 -0.47 -0.85
N PHE A 31 14.27 -0.66 -1.39
CA PHE A 31 15.10 0.42 -1.90
C PHE A 31 14.43 1.15 -3.07
N LEU A 32 13.87 0.42 -4.03
CA LEU A 32 13.17 1.01 -5.17
C LEU A 32 11.97 1.86 -4.73
N LEU A 33 11.18 1.38 -3.76
CA LEU A 33 10.05 2.14 -3.22
C LEU A 33 10.51 3.44 -2.55
N VAL A 34 11.63 3.42 -1.83
CA VAL A 34 12.22 4.63 -1.23
C VAL A 34 12.67 5.62 -2.31
N VAL A 35 13.33 5.13 -3.37
CA VAL A 35 13.76 5.98 -4.49
C VAL A 35 12.55 6.63 -5.18
N ILE A 36 11.50 5.85 -5.49
CA ILE A 36 10.28 6.37 -6.10
C ILE A 36 9.60 7.40 -5.19
N ALA A 37 9.52 7.14 -3.88
CA ALA A 37 8.95 8.07 -2.92
C ALA A 37 9.76 9.38 -2.86
N ALA A 38 11.09 9.30 -2.87
CA ALA A 38 11.96 10.48 -2.90
C ALA A 38 11.79 11.28 -4.19
N LEU A 39 11.74 10.62 -5.35
CA LEU A 39 11.49 11.28 -6.64
C LEU A 39 10.12 11.94 -6.67
N GLY A 40 9.06 11.26 -6.20
CA GLY A 40 7.72 11.84 -6.12
C GLY A 40 7.65 13.03 -5.16
N ALA A 41 8.39 12.99 -4.05
CA ALA A 41 8.49 14.13 -3.13
C ALA A 41 9.21 15.33 -3.76
N VAL A 42 10.27 15.09 -4.54
CA VAL A 42 10.96 16.15 -5.29
C VAL A 42 10.03 16.74 -6.36
N ASP A 43 9.33 15.90 -7.12
CA ASP A 43 8.37 16.32 -8.13
C ASP A 43 7.28 17.21 -7.53
N LEU A 44 6.72 16.81 -6.39
CA LEU A 44 5.76 17.60 -5.63
C LEU A 44 6.32 18.98 -5.22
N ILE A 45 7.57 19.06 -4.78
CA ILE A 45 8.20 20.34 -4.41
C ILE A 45 8.32 21.24 -5.64
N VAL A 46 8.73 20.68 -6.78
CA VAL A 46 8.85 21.41 -8.04
C VAL A 46 7.48 21.90 -8.51
N GLU A 47 6.45 21.05 -8.46
CA GLU A 47 5.08 21.42 -8.83
C GLU A 47 4.54 22.54 -7.92
N MET A 48 4.77 22.45 -6.61
CA MET A 48 4.39 23.49 -5.66
C MET A 48 5.12 24.82 -5.95
N TYR A 49 6.42 24.77 -6.24
CA TYR A 49 7.21 25.95 -6.57
C TYR A 49 6.65 26.63 -7.83
N ASN A 50 6.41 25.86 -8.89
CA ASN A 50 5.86 26.36 -10.15
C ASN A 50 4.45 26.96 -9.97
N ALA A 51 3.61 26.29 -9.17
CA ALA A 51 2.25 26.76 -8.86
C ALA A 51 2.26 28.13 -8.16
N VAL A 52 3.20 28.36 -7.25
CA VAL A 52 3.36 29.64 -6.56
C VAL A 52 3.96 30.71 -7.46
N SER A 53 4.96 30.37 -8.29
CA SER A 53 5.69 31.35 -9.11
C SER A 53 4.93 31.84 -10.33
N GLU A 54 4.17 30.98 -11.02
CA GLU A 54 3.53 31.34 -12.30
C GLU A 54 2.18 32.06 -12.14
N ARG A 55 1.40 31.74 -11.09
CA ARG A 55 0.00 32.17 -11.01
C ARG A 55 -0.33 33.12 -9.86
N GLY A 56 0.56 33.31 -8.88
CA GLY A 56 0.35 34.21 -7.74
C GLY A 56 -0.85 33.90 -6.82
N TYR A 57 -1.70 32.92 -7.18
CA TYR A 57 -2.94 32.57 -6.48
C TYR A 57 -3.14 31.05 -6.47
N LEU A 58 -3.36 30.49 -5.27
CA LEU A 58 -3.78 29.09 -5.08
C LEU A 58 -5.25 28.93 -5.46
N THR A 59 -5.52 28.65 -6.74
CA THR A 59 -6.88 28.35 -7.21
C THR A 59 -7.31 26.94 -6.78
N PRO A 60 -8.62 26.65 -6.67
CA PRO A 60 -9.12 25.32 -6.33
C PRO A 60 -8.55 24.22 -7.23
N ASP A 61 -8.48 24.45 -8.55
CA ASP A 61 -7.92 23.47 -9.49
C ASP A 61 -6.43 23.20 -9.24
N THR A 62 -5.68 24.23 -8.83
CA THR A 62 -4.24 24.10 -8.53
C THR A 62 -4.03 23.31 -7.25
N ILE A 63 -4.86 23.56 -6.23
CA ILE A 63 -4.84 22.79 -4.98
C ILE A 63 -5.17 21.31 -5.26
N LEU A 64 -6.18 21.03 -6.09
CA LEU A 64 -6.55 19.66 -6.44
C LEU A 64 -5.45 18.91 -7.20
N ARG A 65 -4.73 19.57 -8.12
CA ARG A 65 -3.58 18.97 -8.82
C ARG A 65 -2.42 18.65 -7.87
N VAL A 66 -2.03 19.61 -7.04
CA VAL A 66 -0.99 19.40 -6.02
C VAL A 66 -1.39 18.27 -5.07
N LEU A 67 -2.66 18.23 -4.67
CA LEU A 67 -3.18 17.16 -3.83
C LEU A 67 -3.06 15.81 -4.54
N ASP A 68 -3.36 15.68 -5.83
CA ASP A 68 -3.15 14.43 -6.59
C ASP A 68 -1.69 13.95 -6.49
N SER A 69 -0.73 14.85 -6.68
CA SER A 69 0.70 14.53 -6.54
C SER A 69 1.09 14.11 -5.12
N VAL A 70 0.62 14.83 -4.08
CA VAL A 70 0.81 14.43 -2.67
C VAL A 70 0.22 13.03 -2.41
N LEU A 71 -0.98 12.80 -2.94
CA LEU A 71 -1.72 11.57 -2.74
C LEU A 71 -1.04 10.38 -3.41
N VAL A 72 -0.35 10.57 -4.54
CA VAL A 72 0.53 9.57 -5.16
C VAL A 72 1.73 9.26 -4.27
N VAL A 73 2.43 10.27 -3.74
CA VAL A 73 3.58 10.06 -2.83
C VAL A 73 3.16 9.27 -1.60
N PHE A 74 2.02 9.60 -1.01
CA PHE A 74 1.48 8.85 0.11
C PHE A 74 1.09 7.40 -0.26
N ILE A 75 0.73 7.09 -1.51
CA ILE A 75 0.50 5.69 -1.92
C ILE A 75 1.82 4.94 -1.86
N VAL A 76 2.90 5.53 -2.37
CA VAL A 76 4.23 4.89 -2.40
C VAL A 76 4.76 4.63 -0.98
N ILE A 77 4.62 5.61 -0.09
CA ILE A 77 5.03 5.45 1.33
C ILE A 77 4.23 4.33 2.00
N GLU A 78 2.94 4.24 1.71
CA GLU A 78 2.09 3.18 2.27
C GLU A 78 2.49 1.79 1.75
N LEU A 79 2.76 1.67 0.45
CA LEU A 79 3.28 0.44 -0.15
C LEU A 79 4.61 0.01 0.48
N PHE A 80 5.48 0.96 0.83
CA PHE A 80 6.70 0.69 1.57
C PHE A 80 6.42 0.14 2.97
N ASN A 81 5.45 0.69 3.70
CA ASN A 81 5.04 0.16 5.01
C ASN A 81 4.46 -1.27 4.91
N ILE A 82 3.68 -1.55 3.87
CA ILE A 82 3.19 -2.89 3.58
C ILE A 82 4.37 -3.85 3.31
N ALA A 83 5.32 -3.45 2.46
CA ALA A 83 6.51 -4.25 2.18
C ALA A 83 7.32 -4.53 3.46
N LEU A 84 7.50 -3.52 4.31
CA LEU A 84 8.16 -3.70 5.61
C LEU A 84 7.38 -4.61 6.56
N ALA A 85 6.04 -4.58 6.55
CA ALA A 85 5.21 -5.47 7.35
C ALA A 85 5.39 -6.94 6.92
N TYR A 86 5.45 -7.19 5.59
CA TYR A 86 5.79 -8.51 5.04
C TYR A 86 7.17 -8.98 5.52
N MET A 87 8.20 -8.14 5.37
CA MET A 87 9.57 -8.48 5.77
C MET A 87 9.68 -8.77 7.29
N LYS A 88 8.89 -8.06 8.11
CA LYS A 88 8.86 -8.25 9.57
C LYS A 88 7.97 -9.42 10.02
N ARG A 89 7.36 -10.17 9.10
CA ARG A 89 6.36 -11.23 9.38
C ARG A 89 5.27 -10.79 10.35
N LYS A 90 4.89 -9.51 10.31
CA LYS A 90 3.77 -8.99 11.09
C LYS A 90 2.45 -9.45 10.45
N ASN A 91 1.34 -9.30 11.16
CA ASN A 91 0.03 -9.53 10.56
C ASN A 91 -0.20 -8.51 9.43
N VAL A 92 0.04 -8.94 8.19
CA VAL A 92 0.01 -8.06 7.02
C VAL A 92 -1.42 -7.76 6.58
N ILE A 93 -2.37 -8.64 6.90
CA ILE A 93 -3.77 -8.49 6.50
C ILE A 93 -4.33 -7.19 7.09
N ALA A 94 -4.08 -6.92 8.38
CA ALA A 94 -4.51 -5.70 9.02
C ALA A 94 -3.92 -4.45 8.35
N THR A 95 -2.59 -4.44 8.15
CA THR A 95 -1.89 -3.30 7.53
C THR A 95 -2.37 -3.03 6.10
N VAL A 96 -2.56 -4.06 5.28
CA VAL A 96 -3.02 -3.91 3.89
C VAL A 96 -4.46 -3.41 3.84
N MET A 97 -5.34 -3.90 4.70
CA MET A 97 -6.74 -3.48 4.72
C MET A 97 -6.91 -2.04 5.21
N GLU A 98 -6.17 -1.64 6.25
CA GLU A 98 -6.14 -0.25 6.73
C GLU A 98 -5.60 0.69 5.64
N ALA A 99 -4.48 0.34 5.02
CA ALA A 99 -3.89 1.07 3.90
C ALA A 99 -4.85 1.18 2.71
N GLY A 100 -5.50 0.07 2.33
CA GLY A 100 -6.47 0.03 1.24
C GLY A 100 -7.66 0.94 1.49
N LEU A 101 -8.19 0.95 2.71
CA LEU A 101 -9.28 1.86 3.09
C LEU A 101 -8.84 3.34 3.00
N VAL A 102 -7.66 3.66 3.54
CA VAL A 102 -7.08 5.01 3.45
C VAL A 102 -6.92 5.44 1.99
N ALA A 103 -6.45 4.55 1.12
CA ALA A 103 -6.27 4.82 -0.32
C ALA A 103 -7.61 5.09 -1.04
N VAL A 104 -8.69 4.42 -0.67
CA VAL A 104 -10.01 4.70 -1.28
C VAL A 104 -10.62 5.99 -0.75
N VAL A 105 -10.53 6.25 0.57
CA VAL A 105 -10.98 7.52 1.18
C VAL A 105 -10.26 8.71 0.53
N ARG A 106 -8.98 8.54 0.22
CA ARG A 106 -8.16 9.54 -0.48
C ARG A 106 -8.73 9.96 -1.84
N LYS A 107 -9.37 9.05 -2.58
CA LYS A 107 -10.05 9.39 -3.85
C LYS A 107 -11.30 10.24 -3.67
N LEU A 108 -11.89 10.29 -2.47
CA LEU A 108 -12.98 11.23 -2.16
C LEU A 108 -12.48 12.66 -1.95
N VAL A 109 -11.24 12.85 -1.50
CA VAL A 109 -10.69 14.18 -1.23
C VAL A 109 -10.45 14.95 -2.54
N ILE A 110 -10.07 14.25 -3.61
CA ILE A 110 -9.90 14.83 -4.96
C ILE A 110 -11.12 14.55 -5.84
N PHE A 111 -12.31 14.47 -5.24
CA PHE A 111 -13.51 14.20 -6.02
C PHE A 111 -13.93 15.44 -6.81
N GLU A 112 -13.70 15.40 -8.13
CA GLU A 112 -14.12 16.46 -9.04
C GLU A 112 -15.62 16.39 -9.37
N THR A 113 -16.27 17.56 -9.42
CA THR A 113 -17.70 17.71 -9.73
C THR A 113 -17.95 18.44 -11.05
N ASN A 114 -16.91 18.64 -11.87
CA ASN A 114 -16.95 19.49 -13.06
C ASN A 114 -17.52 18.78 -14.32
N ALA A 115 -18.18 17.64 -14.15
CA ALA A 115 -18.73 16.81 -15.23
C ALA A 115 -20.27 16.78 -15.17
N ASP A 116 -20.89 16.15 -16.16
CA ASP A 116 -22.35 15.98 -16.21
C ASP A 116 -22.88 15.35 -14.91
N ALA A 117 -24.02 15.85 -14.42
CA ALA A 117 -24.60 15.41 -13.14
C ALA A 117 -24.81 13.88 -13.07
N SER A 118 -25.17 13.25 -14.19
CA SER A 118 -25.31 11.79 -14.28
C SER A 118 -23.97 11.07 -14.09
N TYR A 119 -22.89 11.59 -14.70
CA TYR A 119 -21.56 11.01 -14.57
C TYR A 119 -21.01 11.18 -13.16
N VAL A 120 -21.17 12.37 -12.56
CA VAL A 120 -20.76 12.65 -11.17
C VAL A 120 -21.49 11.71 -10.20
N LEU A 121 -22.80 11.53 -10.37
CA LEU A 121 -23.59 10.63 -9.53
C LEU A 121 -23.14 9.17 -9.68
N MET A 122 -22.86 8.72 -10.90
CA MET A 122 -22.35 7.37 -11.17
C MET A 122 -20.97 7.16 -10.54
N LYS A 123 -20.05 8.13 -10.66
CA LYS A 123 -18.72 8.09 -10.04
C LYS A 123 -18.81 8.03 -8.51
N ALA A 124 -19.68 8.85 -7.91
CA ALA A 124 -19.93 8.85 -6.47
C ALA A 124 -20.52 7.51 -6.00
N ALA A 125 -21.50 6.95 -6.73
CA ALA A 125 -22.09 5.66 -6.41
C ALA A 125 -21.05 4.53 -6.50
N ALA A 126 -20.20 4.52 -7.52
CA ALA A 126 -19.14 3.53 -7.67
C ALA A 126 -18.13 3.59 -6.51
N LEU A 127 -17.68 4.78 -6.12
CA LEU A 127 -16.81 4.95 -4.95
C LEU A 127 -17.50 4.55 -3.65
N GLY A 128 -18.78 4.90 -3.48
CA GLY A 128 -19.58 4.49 -2.33
C GLY A 128 -19.68 2.97 -2.20
N ILE A 129 -19.98 2.27 -3.30
CA ILE A 129 -20.02 0.80 -3.33
C ILE A 129 -18.65 0.21 -3.00
N LEU A 130 -17.56 0.76 -3.53
CA LEU A 130 -16.21 0.29 -3.25
C LEU A 130 -15.84 0.45 -1.77
N ILE A 131 -16.17 1.59 -1.16
CA ILE A 131 -15.94 1.85 0.27
C ILE A 131 -16.76 0.87 1.13
N LEU A 132 -18.03 0.66 0.80
CA LEU A 132 -18.88 -0.29 1.51
C LEU A 132 -18.35 -1.72 1.39
N ALA A 133 -17.89 -2.14 0.21
CA ALA A 133 -17.32 -3.46 0.01
C ALA A 133 -16.07 -3.68 0.88
N ILE A 134 -15.11 -2.75 0.84
CA ILE A 134 -13.87 -2.85 1.62
C ILE A 134 -14.17 -2.78 3.13
N GLY A 135 -15.02 -1.85 3.55
CA GLY A 135 -15.43 -1.69 4.94
C GLY A 135 -16.15 -2.92 5.49
N LEU A 136 -17.03 -3.54 4.69
CA LEU A 136 -17.71 -4.77 5.08
C LEU A 136 -16.75 -5.95 5.13
N THR A 137 -15.85 -6.11 4.16
CA THR A 137 -14.80 -7.14 4.19
C THR A 137 -13.95 -6.99 5.45
N TRP A 138 -13.50 -5.78 5.77
CA TRP A 138 -12.73 -5.51 6.98
C TRP A 138 -13.50 -5.85 8.26
N TYR A 139 -14.78 -5.44 8.33
CA TYR A 139 -15.64 -5.75 9.47
C TYR A 139 -15.82 -7.26 9.68
N LEU A 140 -16.03 -8.02 8.61
CA LEU A 140 -16.18 -9.48 8.67
C LEU A 140 -14.87 -10.18 9.07
N LEU A 141 -13.73 -9.74 8.54
CA LEU A 141 -12.40 -10.26 8.91
C LEU A 141 -12.10 -10.01 10.38
N ARG A 142 -12.43 -8.82 10.89
CA ARG A 142 -12.23 -8.49 12.31
C ARG A 142 -13.16 -9.28 13.22
N ARG A 143 -14.42 -9.50 12.80
CA ARG A 143 -15.40 -10.29 13.55
C ARG A 143 -15.03 -11.79 13.62
N SER A 144 -14.32 -12.31 12.63
CA SER A 144 -13.94 -13.73 12.55
C SER A 144 -12.68 -14.09 13.33
N GLY A 145 -12.06 -13.14 14.06
CA GLY A 145 -10.87 -13.41 14.89
C GLY A 145 -9.59 -13.68 14.10
N VAL A 146 -9.63 -13.66 12.76
CA VAL A 146 -8.47 -13.94 11.89
C VAL A 146 -7.35 -12.90 12.06
N CYS A 147 -7.66 -11.74 12.67
CA CYS A 147 -6.72 -10.64 12.89
C CYS A 147 -6.16 -10.55 14.32
N GLU A 148 -6.32 -11.57 15.17
CA GLU A 148 -5.70 -11.56 16.49
C GLU A 148 -4.17 -11.77 16.38
N PRO A 149 -3.35 -10.90 16.99
CA PRO A 149 -1.93 -11.17 17.14
C PRO A 149 -1.75 -12.36 18.09
N GLU A 150 -0.94 -13.33 17.67
CA GLU A 150 -0.41 -14.38 18.53
C GLU A 150 0.40 -13.74 19.67
N SER A 151 -0.25 -13.42 20.78
CA SER A 151 0.42 -13.01 22.01
C SER A 151 -0.43 -13.38 23.22
N ALA A 152 -0.18 -14.58 23.77
CA ALA A 152 -0.08 -14.85 25.23
C ALA A 152 -0.11 -16.36 25.59
N GLU A 153 0.61 -17.25 24.89
CA GLU A 153 0.90 -18.60 25.40
C GLU A 153 2.39 -18.71 25.80
N THR A 154 2.80 -17.89 26.77
CA THR A 154 4.04 -18.05 27.58
C THR A 154 4.10 -17.03 28.74
N ALA A 155 2.97 -16.84 29.43
CA ALA A 155 2.94 -16.17 30.74
C ALA A 155 2.29 -17.09 31.78
N SER A 156 2.77 -18.33 31.85
CA SER A 156 2.57 -19.22 33.00
C SER A 156 3.54 -20.39 32.85
N HIS A 157 4.80 -20.20 33.22
CA HIS A 157 5.63 -21.15 33.94
C HIS A 157 6.95 -20.48 34.34
#